data_AF-A0A167NH59-F1
#
_entry.id   AF-A0A167NH59-F1
#
_cell.length_a   1.000
_cell.length_b   1.000
_cell.length_c   1.000
_cell.angle_alpha   90.00
_cell.angle_beta   90.00
_cell.angle_gamma   90.00
#
_symmetry.space_group_name_H-M   'P 1'
#
loop_
_entity.id
_entity.type
_entity.pdbx_description
1 polymer ?
#
loop_
_entity_poly.entity_id
_entity_poly.type
_entity_poly.pdbx_seq_one_letter_code
_entity_poly.pdbx_strand_id
1 'polypeptide(L)'
;LSRSSSKRRGEPGHVISHANTIPSDMKPDVDRVFFEFLNRLCSSLDMTDSKGELIHQALMPKKMQKLDESPDFRPFKFRIQAFTNAFVEELNRQGFTESVLPLKKVRTYLWSQPYISRYNEDGRKSKSKGNHIWNIHAKRLADGGWIFQEYQRRITGTPAGVAYIGLEWKYSPSIWDPQQSRSSMHPTFSSPALPPWLQWKDNELVGTPSPGDRGGEITAEVSFPSSDTDQKVSHTFKLEVIELPAGDPLSLHKTRRPSAGTVSSSAPPLSGRNRSHTMSTAFTSESDLPPVPRIPTSITQAQQQENNQIRVVLEMAAAHIAKDATVPMALGMPEAATRQRQASLAKQQEVLSRAVQAFNCVTFALEPLPMDFNELIAASKRVVKEAARQVAERQAQGTVEGPVAVASIPMNEVIVTTRLLITKAINTVGLQASELDIMRSVTGLIQQ
;
A
#
# COMPACT_ATOMS: atom_id res chain seq x y z
N LEU A 1 -37.97 16.59 40.18
CA LEU A 1 -36.78 15.75 40.39
C LEU A 1 -36.96 14.46 39.58
N SER A 2 -36.61 14.48 38.30
CA SER A 2 -36.77 13.32 37.40
C SER A 2 -35.44 13.01 36.72
N ARG A 3 -35.05 11.74 36.83
CA ARG A 3 -33.89 11.11 36.20
C ARG A 3 -33.95 11.23 34.68
N SER A 4 -32.83 11.53 34.04
CA SER A 4 -32.58 11.05 32.67
C SER A 4 -31.14 10.51 32.55
N SER A 5 -31.08 9.38 31.88
CA SER A 5 -29.92 8.52 31.61
C SER A 5 -29.09 9.10 30.48
N SER A 6 -27.78 9.20 30.66
CA SER A 6 -26.82 9.41 29.57
C SER A 6 -25.75 8.32 29.61
N LYS A 7 -26.00 7.29 28.80
CA LYS A 7 -25.14 6.14 28.54
C LYS A 7 -24.00 6.59 27.62
N ARG A 8 -22.86 7.04 28.17
CA ARG A 8 -21.61 7.18 27.39
C ARG A 8 -20.90 5.84 27.32
N ARG A 9 -20.90 5.24 26.13
CA ARG A 9 -20.04 4.13 25.74
C ARG A 9 -18.83 4.75 25.04
N GLY A 10 -17.75 4.96 25.77
CA GLY A 10 -16.43 5.29 25.23
C GLY A 10 -15.45 4.26 25.78
N GLU A 11 -14.81 3.50 24.91
CA GLU A 11 -13.65 2.69 25.31
C GLU A 11 -12.56 3.63 25.85
N PRO A 12 -11.97 3.35 27.02
CA PRO A 12 -10.91 4.19 27.55
C PRO A 12 -9.63 3.97 26.75
N GLY A 13 -9.17 5.04 26.08
CA GLY A 13 -7.78 5.16 25.68
C GLY A 13 -6.90 4.87 26.90
N HIS A 14 -5.91 3.98 26.72
CA HIS A 14 -5.10 3.48 27.82
C HIS A 14 -4.10 4.57 28.26
N VAL A 15 -4.54 5.45 29.16
CA VAL A 15 -3.68 6.41 29.84
C VAL A 15 -2.70 5.59 30.70
N ILE A 16 -1.40 5.67 30.38
CA ILE A 16 -0.36 5.02 31.17
C ILE A 16 -0.39 5.67 32.56
N SER A 17 -0.92 4.95 33.54
CA SER A 17 -0.93 5.39 34.94
C SER A 17 0.53 5.50 35.43
N HIS A 18 0.95 6.71 35.81
CA HIS A 18 2.27 7.02 36.39
C HIS A 18 2.63 6.16 37.60
N ALA A 19 1.66 5.51 38.25
CA ALA A 19 1.91 4.59 39.36
C ALA A 19 2.59 3.26 38.92
N ASN A 20 2.55 2.91 37.63
CA ASN A 20 3.09 1.66 37.11
C ASN A 20 4.39 1.84 36.28
N THR A 21 5.00 3.03 36.32
CA THR A 21 6.29 3.26 35.65
C THR A 21 7.46 2.81 36.54
N ILE A 22 8.59 2.48 35.92
CA ILE A 22 9.83 2.18 36.64
C ILE A 22 10.33 3.48 37.29
N PRO A 23 10.78 3.47 38.55
CA PRO A 23 11.37 4.64 39.19
C PRO A 23 12.51 5.23 38.36
N SER A 24 12.59 6.56 38.29
CA SER A 24 13.59 7.25 37.45
C SER A 24 15.02 6.83 37.78
N ASP A 25 15.31 6.57 39.06
CA ASP A 25 16.65 6.20 39.54
C ASP A 25 17.09 4.81 39.05
N MET A 26 16.12 3.91 38.81
CA MET A 26 16.39 2.53 38.36
C MET A 26 16.32 2.38 36.84
N LYS A 27 15.72 3.36 36.15
CA LYS A 27 15.50 3.29 34.71
C LYS A 27 16.82 3.12 33.92
N PRO A 28 17.92 3.83 34.23
CA PRO A 28 19.19 3.66 33.51
C PRO A 28 19.74 2.24 33.60
N ASP A 29 19.64 1.60 34.77
CA ASP A 29 20.09 0.22 34.95
C ASP A 29 19.22 -0.76 34.17
N VAL A 30 17.89 -0.57 34.19
CA VAL A 30 16.97 -1.40 33.40
C VAL A 30 17.20 -1.20 31.90
N ASP A 31 17.47 0.02 31.45
CA ASP A 31 17.82 0.32 30.05
C ASP A 31 19.14 -0.38 29.65
N ARG A 32 20.16 -0.36 30.52
CA ARG A 32 21.41 -1.11 30.30
C ARG A 32 21.13 -2.60 30.13
N VAL A 33 20.37 -3.21 31.04
CA VAL A 33 19.97 -4.63 30.95
C VAL A 33 19.18 -4.90 29.67
N PHE A 34 18.31 -3.99 29.26
CA PHE A 34 17.53 -4.12 28.03
C PHE A 34 18.41 -4.17 26.78
N PHE A 35 19.40 -3.29 26.64
CA PHE A 35 20.31 -3.32 25.49
C PHE A 35 21.29 -4.49 25.52
N GLU A 36 21.74 -4.92 26.70
CA GLU A 36 22.52 -6.16 26.85
C GLU A 36 21.70 -7.39 26.42
N PHE A 37 20.44 -7.45 26.86
CA PHE A 37 19.49 -8.49 26.45
C PHE A 37 19.26 -8.49 24.94
N LEU A 38 19.02 -7.31 24.34
CA LEU A 38 18.81 -7.21 22.89
C LEU A 38 20.06 -7.60 22.09
N ASN A 39 21.25 -7.21 22.53
CA ASN A 39 22.51 -7.62 21.88
C ASN A 39 22.66 -9.14 21.86
N ARG A 40 22.37 -9.79 23.00
CA ARG A 40 22.41 -11.25 23.09
C ARG A 40 21.34 -11.90 22.21
N LEU A 41 20.14 -11.34 22.22
CA LEU A 41 19.01 -11.82 21.44
C LEU A 41 19.29 -11.74 19.94
N CYS A 42 19.81 -10.61 19.44
CA CYS A 42 20.15 -10.49 18.02
C CYS A 42 21.35 -11.36 17.60
N SER A 43 22.25 -11.71 18.54
CA SER A 43 23.38 -12.61 18.28
C SER A 43 23.02 -14.11 18.36
N SER A 44 21.98 -14.50 19.10
CA SER A 44 21.54 -15.89 19.26
C SER A 44 20.07 -16.04 18.85
N LEU A 45 19.86 -16.50 17.62
CA LEU A 45 18.54 -16.62 17.00
C LEU A 45 17.69 -17.77 17.55
N ASP A 46 18.34 -18.70 18.26
CA ASP A 46 17.79 -19.89 18.88
C ASP A 46 17.39 -19.69 20.35
N MET A 47 17.53 -18.47 20.89
CA MET A 47 17.13 -18.19 22.27
C MET A 47 15.65 -18.55 22.53
N THR A 48 15.44 -19.26 23.63
CA THR A 48 14.13 -19.63 24.17
C THR A 48 13.88 -18.94 25.50
N ASP A 49 12.61 -18.84 25.90
CA ASP A 49 12.25 -18.52 27.29
C ASP A 49 12.39 -19.75 28.21
N SER A 50 12.14 -19.58 29.52
CA SER A 50 12.12 -20.68 30.51
C SER A 50 11.17 -21.83 30.19
N LYS A 51 10.24 -21.65 29.26
CA LYS A 51 9.28 -22.69 28.83
C LYS A 51 9.73 -23.41 27.55
N GLY A 52 10.89 -23.05 27.01
CA GLY A 52 11.40 -23.60 25.76
C GLY A 52 10.79 -22.98 24.51
N GLU A 53 10.03 -21.88 24.64
CA GLU A 53 9.45 -21.20 23.48
C GLU A 53 10.47 -20.28 22.82
N LEU A 54 10.69 -20.45 21.51
CA LEU A 54 11.57 -19.57 20.74
C LEU A 54 11.09 -18.12 20.80
N ILE A 55 11.98 -17.22 21.19
CA ILE A 55 11.70 -15.78 21.28
C ILE A 55 11.57 -15.17 19.89
N HIS A 56 12.44 -15.61 18.98
CA HIS A 56 12.41 -15.22 17.57
C HIS A 56 11.21 -15.85 16.88
N GLN A 57 10.47 -15.03 16.13
CA GLN A 57 9.46 -15.55 15.22
C GLN A 57 10.17 -16.15 14.00
N ALA A 58 10.28 -17.49 13.98
CA ALA A 58 10.85 -18.34 12.93
C ALA A 58 11.18 -17.59 11.62
N LEU A 59 12.44 -17.20 11.48
CA LEU A 59 12.98 -16.57 10.28
C LEU A 59 13.21 -17.64 9.21
N MET A 60 12.94 -17.30 7.94
CA MET A 60 13.31 -18.18 6.83
C MET A 60 14.85 -18.26 6.75
N PRO A 61 15.45 -19.45 6.56
CA PRO A 61 16.91 -19.61 6.45
C PRO A 61 17.56 -18.66 5.41
N LYS A 62 16.84 -18.38 4.32
CA LYS A 62 17.26 -17.46 3.25
C LYS A 62 17.35 -15.98 3.66
N LYS A 63 16.62 -15.58 4.72
CA LYS A 63 16.74 -14.26 5.35
C LYS A 63 17.85 -14.22 6.40
N MET A 64 18.25 -15.38 6.92
CA MET A 64 19.33 -15.56 7.89
C MET A 64 20.70 -15.30 7.26
N GLN A 65 20.96 -15.88 6.08
CA GLN A 65 22.24 -15.72 5.37
C GLN A 65 22.50 -14.28 4.88
N LYS A 66 21.44 -13.54 4.51
CA LYS A 66 21.53 -12.13 4.10
C LYS A 66 21.64 -11.13 5.26
N LEU A 67 21.48 -11.60 6.51
CA LEU A 67 21.57 -10.74 7.68
C LEU A 67 23.02 -10.38 7.99
N ASP A 68 23.94 -11.32 7.77
CA ASP A 68 25.38 -11.13 7.97
C ASP A 68 26.03 -10.26 6.88
N GLU A 69 25.46 -10.22 5.67
CA GLU A 69 26.02 -9.50 4.51
C GLU A 69 25.52 -8.06 4.38
N SER A 70 24.50 -7.66 5.16
CA SER A 70 23.76 -6.42 4.92
C SER A 70 24.16 -5.29 5.88
N PRO A 71 24.70 -4.15 5.39
CA PRO A 71 25.06 -3.00 6.23
C PRO A 71 23.86 -2.13 6.66
N ASP A 72 22.63 -2.50 6.33
CA ASP A 72 21.41 -1.74 6.66
C ASP A 72 20.69 -2.26 7.91
N PHE A 73 19.87 -1.39 8.53
CA PHE A 73 18.94 -1.78 9.61
C PHE A 73 17.92 -2.81 9.11
N ARG A 74 17.72 -3.87 9.89
CA ARG A 74 16.77 -4.95 9.59
C ARG A 74 15.79 -5.16 10.75
N PRO A 75 14.50 -5.39 10.47
CA PRO A 75 13.52 -5.70 11.50
C PRO A 75 13.63 -7.16 11.96
N PHE A 76 13.93 -7.34 13.24
CA PHE A 76 13.76 -8.60 13.96
C PHE A 76 12.33 -8.70 14.47
N LYS A 77 11.77 -9.91 14.40
CA LYS A 77 10.38 -10.19 14.78
C LYS A 77 10.37 -11.08 16.01
N PHE A 78 9.75 -10.61 17.08
CA PHE A 78 9.72 -11.31 18.36
C PHE A 78 8.30 -11.69 18.77
N ARG A 79 8.19 -12.87 19.39
CA ARG A 79 6.96 -13.29 20.08
C ARG A 79 6.86 -12.54 21.40
N ILE A 80 5.80 -11.77 21.57
CA ILE A 80 5.65 -10.81 22.69
C ILE A 80 5.77 -11.51 24.05
N GLN A 81 5.13 -12.68 24.21
CA GLN A 81 5.13 -13.41 25.47
C GLN A 81 6.52 -13.96 25.82
N ALA A 82 7.14 -14.71 24.91
CA ALA A 82 8.48 -15.27 25.13
C ALA A 82 9.53 -14.17 25.36
N PHE A 83 9.45 -13.07 24.61
CA PHE A 83 10.31 -11.91 24.81
C PHE A 83 10.15 -11.31 26.22
N THR A 84 8.91 -11.14 26.68
CA THR A 84 8.63 -10.57 28.01
C THR A 84 9.14 -11.50 29.12
N ASN A 85 8.93 -12.82 29.01
CA ASN A 85 9.40 -13.78 30.01
C ASN A 85 10.93 -13.79 30.09
N ALA A 86 11.60 -13.91 28.94
CA ALA A 86 13.07 -13.94 28.88
C ALA A 86 13.70 -12.64 29.40
N PHE A 87 13.08 -11.48 29.15
CA PHE A 87 13.57 -10.22 29.71
C PHE A 87 13.41 -10.16 31.24
N VAL A 88 12.30 -10.66 31.79
CA VAL A 88 12.09 -10.74 33.24
C VAL A 88 13.12 -11.68 33.89
N GLU A 89 13.45 -12.79 33.23
CA GLU A 89 14.50 -13.71 33.67
C GLU A 89 15.88 -13.04 33.69
N GLU A 90 16.19 -12.25 32.65
CA GLU A 90 17.45 -11.49 32.61
C GLU A 90 17.51 -10.42 33.71
N LEU A 91 16.39 -9.74 33.99
CA LEU A 91 16.28 -8.78 35.11
C LEU A 91 16.50 -9.48 36.46
N ASN A 92 15.85 -10.62 36.68
CA ASN A 92 16.05 -11.43 37.89
C ASN A 92 17.51 -11.86 38.05
N ARG A 93 18.18 -12.24 36.95
CA ARG A 93 19.61 -12.63 36.93
C ARG A 93 20.53 -11.49 37.36
N GLN A 94 20.14 -10.23 37.08
CA GLN A 94 20.88 -9.03 37.49
C GLN A 94 20.41 -8.46 38.84
N GLY A 95 19.58 -9.18 39.61
CA GLY A 95 19.16 -8.81 40.96
C GLY A 95 17.85 -8.00 41.03
N PHE A 96 17.19 -7.73 39.90
CA PHE A 96 15.88 -7.08 39.86
C PHE A 96 14.77 -8.12 40.07
N THR A 97 14.61 -8.57 41.31
CA THR A 97 13.57 -9.53 41.69
C THR A 97 12.16 -8.93 41.64
N GLU A 98 11.13 -9.78 41.65
CA GLU A 98 9.72 -9.36 41.56
C GLU A 98 9.29 -8.41 42.70
N SER A 99 9.92 -8.49 43.87
CA SER A 99 9.66 -7.58 45.00
C SER A 99 10.14 -6.16 44.71
N VAL A 100 11.22 -6.00 43.93
CA VAL A 100 11.81 -4.72 43.57
C VAL A 100 11.15 -4.18 42.30
N LEU A 101 11.01 -5.04 41.29
CA LEU A 101 10.47 -4.68 39.98
C LEU A 101 9.33 -5.63 39.58
N PRO A 102 8.08 -5.35 40.02
CA PRO A 102 6.94 -6.18 39.69
C PRO A 102 6.72 -6.30 38.18
N LEU A 103 6.27 -7.47 37.73
CA LEU A 103 6.03 -7.78 36.31
C LEU A 103 5.15 -6.73 35.59
N LYS A 104 4.20 -6.13 36.30
CA LYS A 104 3.35 -5.05 35.76
C LYS A 104 4.16 -3.82 35.33
N LYS A 105 5.19 -3.45 36.10
CA LYS A 105 6.09 -2.34 35.76
C LYS A 105 6.97 -2.69 34.56
N VAL A 106 7.49 -3.92 34.51
CA VAL A 106 8.28 -4.42 33.38
C VAL A 106 7.46 -4.40 32.08
N ARG A 107 6.22 -4.89 32.12
CA ARG A 107 5.30 -4.85 30.96
C ARG A 107 5.04 -3.42 30.50
N THR A 108 4.82 -2.50 31.44
CA THR A 108 4.60 -1.08 31.14
C THR A 108 5.84 -0.45 30.52
N TYR A 109 7.01 -0.74 31.08
CA TYR A 109 8.31 -0.30 30.56
C TYR A 109 8.52 -0.77 29.13
N LEU A 110 8.38 -2.08 28.87
CA LEU A 110 8.51 -2.63 27.53
C LEU A 110 7.51 -1.96 26.59
N TRP A 111 6.26 -1.76 27.03
CA TRP A 111 5.21 -1.08 26.25
C TRP A 111 5.58 0.36 25.87
N SER A 112 6.33 1.06 26.72
CA SER A 112 6.83 2.42 26.46
C SER A 112 8.13 2.49 25.66
N GLN A 113 8.80 1.38 25.36
CA GLN A 113 10.11 1.40 24.70
C GLN A 113 10.03 1.88 23.24
N PRO A 114 10.77 2.95 22.86
CA PRO A 114 10.76 3.49 21.50
C PRO A 114 11.43 2.57 20.47
N TYR A 115 12.29 1.66 20.92
CA TYR A 115 12.96 0.65 20.08
C TYR A 115 12.05 -0.50 19.64
N ILE A 116 10.81 -0.55 20.15
CA ILE A 116 9.86 -1.62 19.87
C ILE A 116 8.69 -1.09 19.05
N SER A 117 8.55 -1.56 17.79
CA SER A 117 7.38 -1.30 16.96
C SER A 117 6.30 -2.37 17.18
N ARG A 118 5.10 -1.89 17.49
CA ARG A 118 3.91 -2.69 17.81
C ARG A 118 2.86 -2.64 16.72
N TYR A 119 2.91 -1.61 15.88
CA TYR A 119 1.98 -1.38 14.79
C TYR A 119 2.71 -1.36 13.45
N ASN A 120 2.13 -2.00 12.45
CA ASN A 120 2.58 -1.94 11.07
C ASN A 120 2.26 -0.57 10.46
N GLU A 121 2.77 -0.30 9.25
CA GLU A 121 2.53 0.94 8.49
C GLU A 121 1.04 1.27 8.31
N ASP A 122 0.18 0.24 8.25
CA ASP A 122 -1.28 0.38 8.17
C ASP A 122 -1.93 0.85 9.49
N GLY A 123 -1.14 1.00 10.57
CA GLY A 123 -1.63 1.35 11.91
C GLY A 123 -2.36 0.20 12.62
N ARG A 124 -2.21 -1.03 12.13
CA ARG A 124 -2.73 -2.26 12.76
C ARG A 124 -1.65 -2.93 13.58
N LYS A 125 -2.02 -3.60 14.68
CA LYS A 125 -1.07 -4.38 15.50
C LYS A 125 -0.30 -5.35 14.62
N SER A 126 1.02 -5.33 14.75
CA SER A 126 1.94 -6.17 13.98
C SER A 126 1.63 -7.64 14.23
N LYS A 127 1.45 -8.40 13.15
CA LYS A 127 1.15 -9.84 13.21
C LYS A 127 2.07 -10.64 12.30
N SER A 128 2.36 -11.87 12.71
CA SER A 128 3.03 -12.88 11.89
C SER A 128 2.39 -14.24 12.16
N LYS A 129 1.98 -14.94 11.10
CA LYS A 129 1.25 -16.22 11.18
C LYS A 129 0.05 -16.15 12.16
N GLY A 130 -0.71 -15.06 12.12
CA GLY A 130 -1.89 -14.84 12.98
C GLY A 130 -1.60 -14.26 14.38
N ASN A 131 -0.38 -14.37 14.89
CA ASN A 131 -0.01 -13.93 16.23
C ASN A 131 0.56 -12.52 16.26
N HIS A 132 0.27 -11.76 17.33
CA HIS A 132 0.88 -10.45 17.54
C HIS A 132 2.38 -10.57 17.82
N ILE A 133 3.15 -9.70 17.20
CA ILE A 133 4.61 -9.67 17.31
C ILE A 133 5.10 -8.25 17.59
N TRP A 134 6.32 -8.15 18.09
CA TRP A 134 7.07 -6.92 18.19
C TRP A 134 8.18 -6.90 17.15
N ASN A 135 8.40 -5.74 16.52
CA ASN A 135 9.51 -5.54 15.61
C ASN A 135 10.58 -4.67 16.28
N ILE A 136 11.85 -5.01 16.12
CA ILE A 136 12.99 -4.17 16.55
C ILE A 136 13.95 -4.03 15.38
N HIS A 137 14.33 -2.80 15.04
CA HIS A 137 15.33 -2.55 14.01
C HIS A 137 16.72 -2.63 14.62
N ALA A 138 17.53 -3.54 14.10
CA ALA A 138 18.93 -3.68 14.50
C ALA A 138 19.84 -3.77 13.27
N LYS A 139 21.08 -3.30 13.44
CA LYS A 139 22.15 -3.40 12.46
C LYS A 139 23.40 -3.94 13.16
N ARG A 140 24.08 -4.89 12.52
CA ARG A 140 25.33 -5.47 13.00
C ARG A 140 26.48 -4.51 12.74
N LEU A 141 27.32 -4.28 13.75
CA LEU A 141 28.55 -3.51 13.66
C LEU A 141 29.72 -4.42 13.27
N ALA A 142 30.79 -3.81 12.74
CA ALA A 142 32.00 -4.53 12.32
C ALA A 142 32.76 -5.19 13.49
N ASP A 143 32.54 -4.71 14.72
CA ASP A 143 33.09 -5.27 15.96
C ASP A 143 32.31 -6.48 16.50
N GLY A 144 31.20 -6.86 15.85
CA GLY A 144 30.33 -7.95 16.26
C GLY A 144 29.18 -7.56 17.19
N GLY A 145 29.06 -6.29 17.57
CA GLY A 145 27.93 -5.76 18.35
C GLY A 145 26.71 -5.42 17.48
N TRP A 146 25.60 -5.03 18.13
CA TRP A 146 24.39 -4.54 17.47
C TRP A 146 24.08 -3.11 17.86
N ILE A 147 23.68 -2.30 16.88
CA ILE A 147 23.04 -1.00 17.10
C ILE A 147 21.55 -1.11 16.83
N PHE A 148 20.77 -0.44 17.67
CA PHE A 148 19.31 -0.44 17.61
C PHE A 148 18.80 0.93 17.18
N GLN A 149 17.76 0.93 16.35
CA GLN A 149 17.14 2.17 15.88
C GLN A 149 15.84 2.42 16.63
N GLU A 150 15.68 3.64 17.13
CA GLU A 150 14.41 4.11 17.66
C GLU A 150 13.39 4.21 16.53
N TYR A 151 12.17 3.73 16.77
CA TYR A 151 11.08 3.98 15.85
C TYR A 151 10.52 5.37 16.11
N GLN A 152 10.58 6.20 15.08
CA GLN A 152 9.99 7.52 15.09
C GLN A 152 8.69 7.52 14.30
N ARG A 153 7.72 8.29 14.80
CA ARG A 153 6.50 8.58 14.07
C ARG A 153 6.86 9.26 12.74
N ARG A 154 6.23 8.85 11.64
CA ARG A 154 6.51 9.42 10.32
C ARG A 154 5.25 9.53 9.47
N ILE A 155 5.23 10.53 8.59
CA ILE A 155 4.22 10.62 7.54
C ILE A 155 4.50 9.49 6.52
N THR A 156 3.45 8.77 6.16
CA THR A 156 3.43 7.71 5.15
C THR A 156 2.45 8.07 4.04
N GLY A 157 2.55 7.35 2.92
CA GLY A 157 1.87 7.72 1.68
C GLY A 157 2.88 8.34 0.72
N THR A 158 2.90 7.84 -0.51
CA THR A 158 3.80 8.33 -1.54
C THR A 158 3.02 9.29 -2.45
N PRO A 159 3.32 10.59 -2.44
CA PRO A 159 2.68 11.53 -3.35
C PRO A 159 3.09 11.23 -4.79
N ALA A 160 2.20 11.51 -5.74
CA ALA A 160 2.58 11.50 -7.15
C ALA A 160 3.56 12.65 -7.41
N GLY A 161 4.78 12.35 -7.84
CA GLY A 161 5.82 13.37 -8.05
C GLY A 161 5.57 14.33 -9.23
N VAL A 162 4.47 14.13 -9.98
CA VAL A 162 4.10 14.94 -11.14
C VAL A 162 2.63 15.32 -11.03
N ALA A 163 2.33 16.60 -11.27
CA ALA A 163 0.99 17.13 -11.49
C ALA A 163 0.88 17.64 -12.94
N TYR A 164 -0.26 17.36 -13.57
CA TYR A 164 -0.49 17.74 -14.96
C TYR A 164 -1.43 18.93 -15.03
N ILE A 165 -1.12 19.89 -15.90
CA ILE A 165 -1.94 21.10 -16.06
C ILE A 165 -3.36 20.74 -16.48
N GLY A 166 -4.34 21.33 -15.78
CA GLY A 166 -5.77 21.08 -15.98
C GLY A 166 -6.30 19.77 -15.41
N LEU A 167 -5.46 18.95 -14.76
CA LEU A 167 -5.90 17.73 -14.06
C LEU A 167 -5.79 17.90 -12.54
N GLU A 168 -6.76 17.35 -11.83
CA GLU A 168 -6.73 17.32 -10.37
C GLU A 168 -5.59 16.41 -9.88
N TRP A 169 -4.68 16.99 -9.13
CA TRP A 169 -3.66 16.30 -8.38
C TRP A 169 -4.09 16.15 -6.92
N LYS A 170 -3.83 14.98 -6.35
CA LYS A 170 -4.24 14.63 -4.99
C LYS A 170 -3.19 13.81 -4.28
N TYR A 171 -2.97 14.14 -3.01
CA TYR A 171 -2.14 13.38 -2.08
C TYR A 171 -2.84 13.24 -0.73
N SER A 172 -3.07 11.99 -0.33
CA SER A 172 -3.70 11.63 0.94
C SER A 172 -2.64 11.03 1.89
N PRO A 173 -1.88 11.85 2.63
CA PRO A 173 -0.91 11.35 3.59
C PRO A 173 -1.60 10.53 4.69
N SER A 174 -0.83 9.64 5.28
CA SER A 174 -1.21 8.87 6.45
C SER A 174 -0.14 9.06 7.52
N ILE A 175 -0.49 8.85 8.79
CA ILE A 175 0.48 8.83 9.87
C ILE A 175 0.76 7.39 10.27
N TRP A 176 2.03 7.04 10.35
CA TRP A 176 2.45 5.81 10.99
C TRP A 176 3.09 6.13 12.35
N ASP A 177 2.59 5.44 13.37
CA ASP A 177 3.11 5.48 14.72
C ASP A 177 3.46 4.05 15.17
N PRO A 178 4.68 3.80 15.66
CA PRO A 178 5.10 2.47 16.12
C PRO A 178 4.41 2.02 17.41
N GLN A 179 3.85 2.94 18.20
CA GLN A 179 3.26 2.73 19.53
C GLN A 179 1.74 2.88 19.58
N GLN A 180 1.13 3.55 18.61
CA GLN A 180 -0.30 3.84 18.61
C GLN A 180 -1.02 3.35 17.36
N SER A 181 -2.29 2.98 17.53
CA SER A 181 -3.14 2.62 16.40
C SER A 181 -3.49 3.85 15.57
N ARG A 182 -3.70 3.69 14.27
CA ARG A 182 -4.13 4.80 13.41
C ARG A 182 -5.48 5.39 13.85
N SER A 183 -6.41 4.56 14.31
CA SER A 183 -7.75 4.99 14.74
C SER A 183 -7.75 5.84 16.01
N SER A 184 -6.70 5.75 16.84
CA SER A 184 -6.58 6.57 18.05
C SER A 184 -5.91 7.92 17.80
N MET A 185 -5.42 8.16 16.58
CA MET A 185 -4.74 9.40 16.21
C MET A 185 -5.66 10.24 15.32
N HIS A 186 -5.74 11.53 15.63
CA HIS A 186 -6.44 12.52 14.83
C HIS A 186 -5.45 13.60 14.38
N PRO A 187 -4.57 13.29 13.41
CA PRO A 187 -3.60 14.25 12.89
C PRO A 187 -4.30 15.37 12.12
N THR A 188 -3.74 16.57 12.19
CA THR A 188 -4.05 17.67 11.27
C THR A 188 -2.84 17.89 10.39
N PHE A 189 -3.03 17.80 9.08
CA PHE A 189 -1.97 18.06 8.10
C PHE A 189 -1.97 19.52 7.68
N SER A 190 -0.77 20.09 7.57
CA SER A 190 -0.54 21.45 7.11
C SER A 190 0.76 21.52 6.32
N SER A 191 1.01 22.65 5.68
CA SER A 191 2.27 22.92 5.00
C SER A 191 2.67 24.36 5.27
N PRO A 192 3.96 24.65 5.53
CA PRO A 192 4.41 26.01 5.84
C PRO A 192 4.32 26.92 4.61
N ALA A 193 4.53 26.36 3.42
CA ALA A 193 4.38 27.03 2.14
C ALA A 193 3.80 26.06 1.11
N LEU A 194 2.81 26.53 0.35
CA LEU A 194 2.23 25.80 -0.77
C LEU A 194 2.17 26.70 -2.00
N PRO A 195 2.36 26.14 -3.20
CA PRO A 195 1.97 26.79 -4.44
C PRO A 195 0.48 27.21 -4.38
N PRO A 196 0.08 28.34 -4.96
CA PRO A 196 -1.30 28.85 -4.87
C PRO A 196 -2.39 27.88 -5.38
N TRP A 197 -2.01 26.96 -6.28
CA TRP A 197 -2.90 25.97 -6.87
C TRP A 197 -3.10 24.72 -5.99
N LEU A 198 -2.35 24.58 -4.89
CA LEU A 198 -2.46 23.49 -3.92
C LEU A 198 -3.05 23.97 -2.60
N GLN A 199 -3.91 23.16 -2.00
CA GLN A 199 -4.49 23.44 -0.69
C GLN A 199 -4.82 22.14 0.06
N TRP A 200 -4.78 22.21 1.39
CA TRP A 200 -5.26 21.13 2.24
C TRP A 200 -6.78 21.17 2.36
N LYS A 201 -7.43 20.05 2.06
CA LYS A 201 -8.87 19.84 2.24
C LYS A 201 -9.08 18.47 2.86
N ASP A 202 -9.76 18.42 4.02
CA ASP A 202 -10.07 17.18 4.73
C ASP A 202 -8.85 16.26 4.94
N ASN A 203 -7.69 16.84 5.32
CA ASN A 203 -6.41 16.15 5.46
C ASN A 203 -5.83 15.54 4.17
N GLU A 204 -6.30 16.00 3.01
CA GLU A 204 -5.75 15.66 1.70
C GLU A 204 -5.21 16.93 1.04
N LEU A 205 -4.04 16.83 0.43
CA LEU A 205 -3.46 17.92 -0.35
C LEU A 205 -3.98 17.79 -1.79
N VAL A 206 -4.81 18.74 -2.21
CA VAL A 206 -5.47 18.73 -3.52
C VAL A 206 -5.18 20.02 -4.28
N GLY A 207 -5.17 19.93 -5.61
CA GLY A 207 -5.02 21.10 -6.45
C GLY A 207 -5.06 20.78 -7.93
N THR A 208 -5.30 21.78 -8.76
CA THR A 208 -5.29 21.66 -10.22
C THR A 208 -4.37 22.75 -10.76
N PRO A 209 -3.17 22.41 -11.27
CA PRO A 209 -2.26 23.42 -11.78
C PRO A 209 -2.80 24.00 -13.11
N SER A 210 -2.63 25.30 -13.27
CA SER A 210 -2.94 26.09 -14.46
C SER A 210 -1.68 26.38 -15.29
N PRO A 211 -1.81 26.76 -16.58
CA PRO A 211 -0.67 27.21 -17.40
C PRO A 211 0.15 28.28 -16.68
N GLY A 212 1.47 28.07 -16.55
CA GLY A 212 2.38 28.94 -15.81
C GLY A 212 2.58 28.62 -14.34
N ASP A 213 1.77 27.72 -13.75
CA ASP A 213 2.03 27.20 -12.40
C ASP A 213 3.31 26.36 -12.38
N ARG A 214 4.03 26.47 -11.27
CA ARG A 214 5.25 25.68 -11.03
C ARG A 214 5.04 24.69 -9.91
N GLY A 215 5.73 23.57 -10.05
CA GLY A 215 5.95 22.65 -8.95
C GLY A 215 7.01 23.19 -8.00
N GLY A 216 7.49 22.33 -7.11
CA GLY A 216 8.53 22.67 -6.16
C GLY A 216 8.73 21.59 -5.12
N GLU A 217 9.47 21.96 -4.09
CA GLU A 217 9.59 21.17 -2.88
C GLU A 217 8.40 21.46 -1.97
N ILE A 218 7.62 20.42 -1.68
CA ILE A 218 6.43 20.51 -0.84
C ILE A 218 6.74 19.82 0.48
N THR A 219 6.55 20.55 1.58
CA THR A 219 6.70 20.02 2.93
C THR A 219 5.33 19.81 3.55
N ALA A 220 4.96 18.55 3.80
CA ALA A 220 3.81 18.19 4.61
C ALA A 220 4.25 18.10 6.08
N GLU A 221 3.54 18.80 6.95
CA GLU A 221 3.70 18.76 8.39
C GLU A 221 2.46 18.18 9.03
N VAL A 222 2.63 17.46 10.14
CA VAL A 222 1.52 16.97 10.93
C VAL A 222 1.61 17.47 12.36
N SER A 223 0.47 17.96 12.86
CA SER A 223 0.26 18.34 14.26
C SER A 223 -0.77 17.42 14.91
N PHE A 224 -0.61 17.20 16.23
CA PHE A 224 -1.52 16.38 17.02
C PHE A 224 -2.17 17.24 18.10
N PRO A 225 -3.51 17.37 18.13
CA PRO A 225 -4.20 18.25 19.07
C PRO A 225 -4.12 17.81 20.54
N SER A 226 -3.54 16.64 20.84
CA SER A 226 -3.52 16.06 22.20
C SER A 226 -2.13 15.93 22.83
N SER A 227 -1.06 16.39 22.16
CA SER A 227 0.29 16.37 22.73
C SER A 227 0.73 17.78 23.11
N ASP A 228 0.90 18.03 24.41
CA ASP A 228 1.48 19.26 25.00
C ASP A 228 2.98 19.43 24.65
N THR A 229 3.52 18.51 23.87
CA THR A 229 4.87 18.56 23.29
C THR A 229 4.70 18.60 21.78
N ASP A 230 5.13 19.70 21.17
CA ASP A 230 4.99 20.04 19.74
C ASP A 230 5.86 19.12 18.85
N GLN A 231 5.59 17.81 18.89
CA GLN A 231 6.27 16.82 18.06
C GLN A 231 5.74 16.93 16.63
N LYS A 232 6.26 17.94 15.92
CA LYS A 232 6.02 18.11 14.49
C LYS A 232 6.81 17.08 13.71
N VAL A 233 6.10 16.28 12.93
CA VAL A 233 6.70 15.37 11.95
C VAL A 233 6.54 16.02 10.59
N SER A 234 7.63 16.15 9.86
CA SER A 234 7.65 16.71 8.51
C SER A 234 8.05 15.66 7.49
N HIS A 235 7.49 15.77 6.28
CA HIS A 235 7.87 14.99 5.13
C HIS A 235 7.92 15.89 3.90
N THR A 236 9.07 15.92 3.27
CA THR A 236 9.35 16.78 2.13
C THR A 236 9.48 15.93 0.87
N PHE A 237 8.81 16.36 -0.19
CA PHE A 237 8.84 15.67 -1.49
C PHE A 237 8.87 16.68 -2.63
N LYS A 238 9.38 16.26 -3.78
CA LYS A 238 9.43 17.06 -4.99
C LYS A 238 8.18 16.80 -5.83
N LEU A 239 7.54 17.87 -6.26
CA LEU A 239 6.40 17.85 -7.17
C LEU A 239 6.75 18.67 -8.41
N GLU A 240 6.59 18.08 -9.59
CA GLU A 240 6.81 18.76 -10.87
C GLU A 240 5.47 19.03 -11.54
N VAL A 241 5.27 20.26 -12.01
CA VAL A 241 4.11 20.61 -12.84
C VAL A 241 4.52 20.46 -14.29
N ILE A 242 3.79 19.61 -15.02
CA ILE A 242 4.05 19.33 -16.43
C ILE A 242 2.83 19.78 -17.22
N GLU A 243 3.05 20.69 -18.18
CA GLU A 243 2.07 20.95 -19.21
C GLU A 243 1.95 19.68 -20.06
N LEU A 244 0.75 19.16 -20.27
CA LEU A 244 0.59 18.06 -21.23
C LEU A 244 1.08 18.57 -22.59
N PRO A 245 2.12 17.97 -23.19
CA PRO A 245 2.59 18.42 -24.48
C PRO A 245 1.45 18.29 -25.50
N ALA A 246 1.26 19.31 -26.34
CA ALA A 246 0.57 19.12 -27.60
C ALA A 246 1.47 18.26 -28.51
N GLY A 247 1.48 16.95 -28.28
CA GLY A 247 2.30 15.97 -29.00
C GLY A 247 3.76 15.92 -28.55
N ASP A 248 4.04 15.14 -27.50
CA ASP A 248 5.22 14.23 -27.41
C ASP A 248 5.12 13.31 -26.15
N PRO A 249 5.76 12.12 -26.15
CA PRO A 249 5.19 10.89 -25.59
C PRO A 249 5.59 10.56 -24.13
N LEU A 250 4.61 10.20 -23.30
CA LEU A 250 4.87 9.44 -22.07
C LEU A 250 5.06 7.96 -22.41
N SER A 251 6.10 7.31 -21.90
CA SER A 251 6.41 5.90 -22.18
C SER A 251 5.82 4.94 -21.15
N LEU A 252 5.14 3.90 -21.61
CA LEU A 252 4.80 2.71 -20.81
C LEU A 252 6.05 1.83 -20.70
N HIS A 253 6.70 1.88 -19.54
CA HIS A 253 7.71 0.88 -19.22
C HIS A 253 7.03 -0.48 -19.01
N LYS A 254 7.31 -1.43 -19.91
CA LYS A 254 7.03 -2.85 -19.67
C LYS A 254 7.95 -3.30 -18.53
N THR A 255 7.41 -3.58 -17.34
CA THR A 255 8.19 -4.19 -16.25
C THR A 255 8.60 -5.60 -16.66
N ARG A 256 9.71 -5.72 -17.40
CA ARG A 256 10.39 -6.98 -17.65
C ARG A 256 11.43 -7.17 -16.54
N ARG A 257 11.11 -8.13 -15.68
CA ARG A 257 12.00 -8.90 -14.81
C ARG A 257 13.45 -8.95 -15.36
N PRO A 258 14.50 -8.71 -14.54
CA PRO A 258 15.81 -9.25 -14.85
C PRO A 258 15.71 -10.77 -14.68
N SER A 259 15.79 -11.51 -15.78
CA SER A 259 15.89 -12.97 -15.75
C SER A 259 17.27 -13.35 -15.23
N ALA A 260 17.29 -14.13 -14.15
CA ALA A 260 18.39 -15.04 -13.89
C ALA A 260 18.55 -16.00 -15.07
N GLY A 261 19.81 -16.34 -15.37
CA GLY A 261 20.23 -17.12 -16.51
C GLY A 261 19.54 -18.48 -16.63
N THR A 262 19.31 -18.83 -17.89
CA THR A 262 18.92 -20.13 -18.44
C THR A 262 19.97 -21.19 -18.09
N VAL A 263 19.53 -22.34 -17.57
CA VAL A 263 19.79 -23.66 -18.18
C VAL A 263 18.76 -24.69 -17.71
N SER A 264 18.00 -25.16 -18.70
CA SER A 264 17.33 -26.45 -18.87
C SER A 264 16.87 -27.26 -17.67
N SER A 265 15.56 -27.50 -17.60
CA SER A 265 15.00 -28.69 -16.96
C SER A 265 14.01 -29.36 -17.91
N SER A 266 14.39 -30.53 -18.39
CA SER A 266 13.50 -31.56 -18.88
C SER A 266 12.60 -32.04 -17.73
N ALA A 267 11.32 -32.23 -18.02
CA ALA A 267 10.33 -32.93 -17.17
C ALA A 267 10.44 -34.46 -17.36
N PRO A 268 9.57 -35.30 -16.74
CA PRO A 268 9.13 -35.53 -15.34
C PRO A 268 9.52 -37.00 -14.93
N PRO A 269 8.96 -37.78 -13.94
CA PRO A 269 7.68 -37.66 -13.25
C PRO A 269 7.54 -38.12 -11.76
N LEU A 270 6.29 -38.00 -11.34
CA LEU A 270 5.55 -38.39 -10.13
C LEU A 270 5.81 -39.81 -9.57
N SER A 271 5.92 -39.88 -8.23
CA SER A 271 5.45 -40.95 -7.31
C SER A 271 5.93 -40.54 -5.90
N GLY A 272 5.27 -40.68 -4.75
CA GLY A 272 4.02 -41.29 -4.33
C GLY A 272 4.13 -41.55 -2.80
N ARG A 273 3.01 -41.44 -2.08
CA ARG A 273 2.62 -42.27 -0.92
C ARG A 273 3.18 -42.01 0.51
N ASN A 274 2.24 -41.53 1.35
CA ASN A 274 1.81 -41.94 2.71
C ASN A 274 2.80 -42.27 3.86
N ARG A 275 2.51 -41.69 5.05
CA ARG A 275 2.04 -42.33 6.33
C ARG A 275 2.42 -41.40 7.51
N SER A 276 1.48 -40.75 8.20
CA SER A 276 0.64 -41.22 9.34
C SER A 276 1.42 -41.54 10.62
N HIS A 277 1.06 -40.91 11.75
CA HIS A 277 0.96 -41.41 13.16
C HIS A 277 0.70 -40.17 14.09
N THR A 278 -0.54 -39.88 14.52
CA THR A 278 -1.24 -40.25 15.80
C THR A 278 -0.53 -39.73 17.06
N MET A 279 -1.10 -38.85 17.89
CA MET A 279 -2.09 -39.08 18.97
C MET A 279 -2.79 -37.74 19.36
N SER A 280 -4.13 -37.60 19.31
CA SER A 280 -5.12 -37.63 20.43
C SER A 280 -4.67 -36.94 21.74
N THR A 281 -5.34 -35.91 22.25
CA THR A 281 -6.55 -36.00 23.10
C THR A 281 -7.54 -34.82 22.94
N ALA A 282 -8.80 -35.09 23.31
CA ALA A 282 -10.03 -34.32 23.05
C ALA A 282 -10.45 -33.39 24.20
N PHE A 283 -11.25 -32.35 23.89
CA PHE A 283 -12.50 -31.96 24.59
C PHE A 283 -13.33 -30.94 23.73
N THR A 284 -14.50 -31.42 23.27
CA THR A 284 -15.85 -30.81 22.99
C THR A 284 -15.99 -29.26 22.82
N SER A 285 -16.79 -28.66 21.93
CA SER A 285 -18.10 -29.03 21.33
C SER A 285 -18.37 -28.30 19.99
N GLU A 286 -19.32 -28.89 19.25
CA GLU A 286 -19.99 -28.54 17.98
C GLU A 286 -20.23 -27.06 17.63
N SER A 287 -19.89 -26.70 16.39
CA SER A 287 -20.77 -26.04 15.43
C SER A 287 -20.20 -26.21 14.01
N ASP A 288 -20.83 -27.09 13.23
CA ASP A 288 -20.54 -27.41 11.84
C ASP A 288 -20.82 -26.23 10.90
N LEU A 289 -19.78 -25.68 10.27
CA LEU A 289 -19.80 -25.17 8.90
C LEU A 289 -18.38 -25.26 8.30
N PRO A 290 -18.20 -25.74 7.06
CA PRO A 290 -16.89 -25.80 6.43
C PRO A 290 -16.36 -24.38 6.14
N PRO A 291 -15.09 -24.04 6.47
CA PRO A 291 -14.55 -22.74 6.11
C PRO A 291 -14.30 -22.72 4.60
N VAL A 292 -15.12 -21.95 3.89
CA VAL A 292 -14.87 -21.53 2.51
C VAL A 292 -13.45 -20.96 2.43
N PRO A 293 -12.61 -21.40 1.47
CA PRO A 293 -11.25 -20.87 1.32
C PRO A 293 -11.33 -19.37 0.98
N ARG A 294 -11.04 -18.51 1.96
CA ARG A 294 -10.88 -17.08 1.72
C ARG A 294 -9.60 -16.86 0.93
N ILE A 295 -9.77 -16.58 -0.36
CA ILE A 295 -8.74 -16.06 -1.26
C ILE A 295 -8.14 -14.79 -0.61
N PRO A 296 -6.81 -14.63 -0.52
CA PRO A 296 -6.22 -13.39 -0.03
C PRO A 296 -6.50 -12.25 -1.02
N THR A 297 -7.35 -11.29 -0.65
CA THR A 297 -7.60 -10.05 -1.40
C THR A 297 -6.54 -8.96 -1.18
N SER A 298 -5.33 -9.31 -0.72
CA SER A 298 -4.24 -8.34 -0.64
C SER A 298 -3.66 -8.08 -2.03
N ILE A 299 -4.09 -7.00 -2.67
CA ILE A 299 -3.49 -6.47 -3.89
C ILE A 299 -2.00 -6.20 -3.61
N THR A 300 -1.10 -6.78 -4.40
CA THR A 300 0.34 -6.56 -4.27
C THR A 300 0.71 -5.15 -4.71
N GLN A 301 1.82 -4.59 -4.21
CA GLN A 301 2.30 -3.26 -4.64
C GLN A 301 2.46 -3.15 -6.17
N ALA A 302 2.93 -4.22 -6.82
CA ALA A 302 3.01 -4.29 -8.28
C ALA A 302 1.62 -4.25 -8.95
N GLN A 303 0.63 -4.94 -8.39
CA GLN A 303 -0.74 -4.93 -8.88
C GLN A 303 -1.40 -3.56 -8.67
N GLN A 304 -1.07 -2.86 -7.60
CA GLN A 304 -1.57 -1.52 -7.30
C GLN A 304 -0.98 -0.47 -8.25
N GLN A 305 0.32 -0.55 -8.55
CA GLN A 305 0.96 0.29 -9.55
C GLN A 305 0.40 0.08 -10.95
N GLU A 306 0.16 -1.19 -11.35
CA GLU A 306 -0.49 -1.52 -12.61
C GLU A 306 -1.92 -0.96 -12.68
N ASN A 307 -2.69 -1.09 -11.61
CA ASN A 307 -4.04 -0.53 -11.54
C ASN A 307 -4.04 0.99 -11.68
N ASN A 308 -3.10 1.68 -11.03
CA ASN A 308 -2.96 3.12 -11.12
C ASN A 308 -2.63 3.57 -12.55
N GLN A 309 -1.72 2.86 -13.23
CA GLN A 309 -1.35 3.18 -14.60
C GLN A 309 -2.52 3.00 -15.58
N ILE A 310 -3.29 1.92 -15.42
CA ILE A 310 -4.48 1.65 -16.25
C ILE A 310 -5.58 2.67 -15.98
N ARG A 311 -5.77 3.07 -14.72
CA ARG A 311 -6.71 4.14 -14.37
C ARG A 311 -6.36 5.45 -15.09
N VAL A 312 -5.08 5.83 -15.09
CA VAL A 312 -4.60 7.04 -15.77
C VAL A 312 -4.89 6.98 -17.28
N VAL A 313 -4.69 5.84 -17.95
CA VAL A 313 -5.04 5.68 -19.38
C VAL A 313 -6.52 5.98 -19.62
N LEU A 314 -7.40 5.39 -18.80
CA LEU A 314 -8.85 5.51 -18.96
C LEU A 314 -9.33 6.94 -18.68
N GLU A 315 -8.75 7.58 -17.67
CA GLU A 315 -9.03 8.95 -17.28
C GLU A 315 -8.59 9.95 -18.37
N MET A 316 -7.38 9.77 -18.91
CA MET A 316 -6.91 10.57 -20.05
C MET A 316 -7.74 10.33 -21.31
N ALA A 317 -8.14 9.08 -21.58
CA ALA A 317 -9.04 8.77 -22.68
C ALA A 317 -10.39 9.48 -22.55
N ALA A 318 -10.95 9.52 -21.32
CA ALA A 318 -12.20 10.22 -21.03
C ALA A 318 -12.07 11.73 -21.24
N ALA A 319 -10.97 12.32 -20.74
CA ALA A 319 -10.69 13.75 -20.92
C ALA A 319 -10.57 14.14 -22.40
N HIS A 320 -9.96 13.29 -23.23
CA HIS A 320 -9.88 13.53 -24.67
C HIS A 320 -11.26 13.49 -25.35
N ILE A 321 -12.14 12.58 -24.93
CA ILE A 321 -13.52 12.53 -25.46
C ILE A 321 -14.32 13.77 -25.05
N ALA A 322 -14.16 14.23 -23.81
CA ALA A 322 -14.78 15.45 -23.33
C ALA A 322 -14.32 16.67 -24.15
N LYS A 323 -13.03 16.74 -24.50
CA LYS A 323 -12.48 17.78 -25.38
C LYS A 323 -13.03 17.67 -26.81
N ASP A 324 -13.15 16.47 -27.36
CA ASP A 324 -13.70 16.28 -28.71
C ASP A 324 -15.20 16.63 -28.78
N ALA A 325 -15.92 16.53 -27.66
CA ALA A 325 -17.32 16.93 -27.54
C ALA A 325 -17.52 18.46 -27.55
N THR A 326 -16.49 19.26 -27.25
CA THR A 326 -16.57 20.74 -27.25
C THR A 326 -16.15 21.37 -28.58
N VAL A 327 -15.63 20.58 -29.53
CA VAL A 327 -15.20 21.08 -30.85
C VAL A 327 -16.43 21.50 -31.68
N PRO A 328 -16.50 22.77 -32.14
CA PRO A 328 -17.60 23.27 -32.97
C PRO A 328 -17.71 22.47 -34.28
N MET A 329 -18.94 22.11 -34.64
CA MET A 329 -19.16 21.27 -35.81
C MET A 329 -19.11 22.06 -37.12
N ALA A 330 -18.66 21.39 -38.19
CA ALA A 330 -18.64 21.96 -39.53
C ALA A 330 -20.06 22.29 -40.01
N LEU A 331 -20.23 23.49 -40.56
CA LEU A 331 -21.46 23.95 -41.21
C LEU A 331 -21.82 23.01 -42.37
N GLY A 332 -23.00 22.38 -42.32
CA GLY A 332 -23.54 21.53 -43.40
C GLY A 332 -23.72 20.04 -43.07
N MET A 333 -23.41 19.59 -41.84
CA MET A 333 -23.68 18.20 -41.42
C MET A 333 -25.19 17.94 -41.18
N PRO A 334 -25.74 16.80 -41.62
CA PRO A 334 -27.12 16.42 -41.30
C PRO A 334 -27.38 16.37 -39.79
N GLU A 335 -28.54 16.88 -39.34
CA GLU A 335 -28.91 16.95 -37.92
C GLU A 335 -28.96 15.55 -37.25
N ALA A 336 -29.36 14.52 -38.01
CA ALA A 336 -29.34 13.13 -37.54
C ALA A 336 -27.92 12.62 -37.27
N ALA A 337 -26.96 12.93 -38.13
CA ALA A 337 -25.56 12.54 -37.96
C ALA A 337 -24.91 13.29 -36.78
N THR A 338 -25.32 14.54 -36.57
CA THR A 338 -24.95 15.35 -35.41
C THR A 338 -25.37 14.70 -34.10
N ARG A 339 -26.65 14.36 -34.00
CA ARG A 339 -27.22 13.72 -32.80
C ARG A 339 -26.57 12.36 -32.52
N GLN A 340 -26.33 11.58 -33.57
CA GLN A 340 -25.67 10.27 -33.45
C GLN A 340 -24.22 10.39 -32.97
N ARG A 341 -23.46 11.36 -33.48
CA ARG A 341 -22.08 11.61 -33.02
C ARG A 341 -22.05 12.01 -31.56
N GLN A 342 -22.93 12.91 -31.15
CA GLN A 342 -22.99 13.41 -29.78
C GLN A 342 -23.40 12.30 -28.80
N ALA A 343 -24.37 11.45 -29.19
CA ALA A 343 -24.75 10.27 -28.42
C ALA A 343 -23.62 9.24 -28.29
N SER A 344 -22.84 9.02 -29.35
CA SER A 344 -21.66 8.14 -29.32
C SER A 344 -20.57 8.67 -28.39
N LEU A 345 -20.25 9.96 -28.45
CA LEU A 345 -19.25 10.58 -27.56
C LEU A 345 -19.70 10.53 -26.09
N ALA A 346 -20.98 10.81 -25.82
CA ALA A 346 -21.55 10.69 -24.48
C ALA A 346 -21.43 9.25 -23.96
N LYS A 347 -21.74 8.24 -24.79
CA LYS A 347 -21.61 6.83 -24.38
C LYS A 347 -20.15 6.43 -24.14
N GLN A 348 -19.22 6.91 -24.95
CA GLN A 348 -17.79 6.69 -24.73
C GLN A 348 -17.33 7.28 -23.38
N GLN A 349 -17.78 8.50 -23.07
CA GLN A 349 -17.46 9.16 -21.80
C GLN A 349 -18.06 8.42 -20.60
N GLU A 350 -19.29 7.94 -20.72
CA GLU A 350 -19.97 7.13 -19.69
C GLU A 350 -19.19 5.84 -19.39
N VAL A 351 -18.84 5.07 -20.42
CA VAL A 351 -18.09 3.80 -20.28
C VAL A 351 -16.76 4.00 -19.57
N LEU A 352 -15.99 5.02 -19.99
CA LEU A 352 -14.69 5.31 -19.40
C LEU A 352 -14.80 5.85 -17.97
N SER A 353 -15.77 6.72 -17.73
CA SER A 353 -16.00 7.29 -16.39
C SER A 353 -16.44 6.22 -15.40
N ARG A 354 -17.31 5.29 -15.83
CA ARG A 354 -17.74 4.13 -15.04
C ARG A 354 -16.57 3.18 -14.75
N ALA A 355 -15.69 2.96 -15.71
CA ALA A 355 -14.47 2.17 -15.51
C ALA A 355 -13.53 2.83 -14.48
N VAL A 356 -13.27 4.13 -14.59
CA VAL A 356 -12.46 4.90 -13.61
C VAL A 356 -13.09 4.83 -12.22
N GLN A 357 -14.42 4.98 -12.11
CA GLN A 357 -15.15 4.84 -10.86
C GLN A 357 -14.92 3.45 -10.23
N ALA A 358 -14.94 2.38 -11.02
CA ALA A 358 -14.67 1.03 -10.52
C ALA A 358 -13.25 0.90 -9.95
N PHE A 359 -12.24 1.43 -10.65
CA PHE A 359 -10.87 1.47 -10.12
C PHE A 359 -10.76 2.27 -8.82
N ASN A 360 -11.47 3.40 -8.70
CA ASN A 360 -11.49 4.20 -7.49
C ASN A 360 -12.14 3.45 -6.32
N CYS A 361 -13.28 2.78 -6.53
CA CYS A 361 -13.93 1.99 -5.47
C CYS A 361 -13.04 0.87 -4.92
N VAL A 362 -12.30 0.17 -5.78
CA VAL A 362 -11.33 -0.86 -5.35
C VAL A 362 -10.11 -0.24 -4.67
N THR A 363 -9.65 0.92 -5.13
CA THR A 363 -8.49 1.62 -4.54
C THR A 363 -8.80 2.14 -3.14
N PHE A 364 -10.02 2.65 -2.93
CA PHE A 364 -10.46 3.22 -1.66
C PHE A 364 -11.25 2.25 -0.77
N ALA A 365 -11.37 0.98 -1.17
CA ALA A 365 -12.11 -0.07 -0.47
C ALA A 365 -13.54 0.37 -0.08
N LEU A 366 -14.23 1.08 -0.99
CA LEU A 366 -15.58 1.59 -0.76
C LEU A 366 -16.58 0.43 -0.83
N GLU A 367 -17.09 -0.02 0.31
CA GLU A 367 -18.18 -1.00 0.40
C GLU A 367 -19.55 -0.30 0.49
N PRO A 368 -20.62 -0.87 -0.11
CA PRO A 368 -20.63 -2.07 -0.93
C PRO A 368 -20.19 -1.79 -2.37
N LEU A 369 -19.26 -2.60 -2.90
CA LEU A 369 -18.94 -2.56 -4.32
C LEU A 369 -20.07 -3.21 -5.13
N PRO A 370 -20.57 -2.55 -6.19
CA PRO A 370 -21.42 -3.20 -7.18
C PRO A 370 -20.75 -4.47 -7.73
N MET A 371 -21.51 -5.57 -7.87
CA MET A 371 -20.99 -6.89 -8.28
C MET A 371 -20.27 -6.85 -9.64
N ASP A 372 -20.67 -5.94 -10.53
CA ASP A 372 -20.12 -5.71 -11.87
C ASP A 372 -18.75 -5.00 -11.88
N PHE A 373 -18.32 -4.36 -10.78
CA PHE A 373 -17.10 -3.56 -10.76
C PHE A 373 -15.81 -4.37 -10.87
N ASN A 374 -15.77 -5.55 -10.26
CA ASN A 374 -14.60 -6.44 -10.40
C ASN A 374 -14.44 -6.93 -11.85
N GLU A 375 -15.56 -7.23 -12.51
CA GLU A 375 -15.58 -7.65 -13.91
C GLU A 375 -15.24 -6.50 -14.86
N LEU A 376 -15.76 -5.30 -14.57
CA LEU A 376 -15.46 -4.08 -15.33
C LEU A 376 -13.97 -3.71 -15.24
N ILE A 377 -13.36 -3.81 -14.06
CA ILE A 377 -11.91 -3.62 -13.88
C ILE A 377 -11.14 -4.65 -14.69
N ALA A 378 -11.53 -5.93 -14.61
CA ALA A 378 -10.86 -6.99 -15.37
C ALA A 378 -10.96 -6.77 -16.89
N ALA A 379 -12.12 -6.35 -17.40
CA ALA A 379 -12.32 -6.00 -18.80
C ALA A 379 -11.48 -4.78 -19.20
N SER A 380 -11.51 -3.72 -18.39
CA SER A 380 -10.74 -2.48 -18.61
C SER A 380 -9.23 -2.73 -18.69
N LYS A 381 -8.70 -3.58 -17.81
CA LYS A 381 -7.28 -3.99 -17.86
C LYS A 381 -6.92 -4.66 -19.18
N ARG A 382 -7.79 -5.52 -19.69
CA ARG A 382 -7.57 -6.22 -20.97
C ARG A 382 -7.60 -5.23 -22.13
N VAL A 383 -8.56 -4.31 -22.16
CA VAL A 383 -8.66 -3.28 -23.19
C VAL A 383 -7.39 -2.44 -23.27
N VAL A 384 -6.88 -1.93 -22.13
CA VAL A 384 -5.67 -1.09 -22.12
C VAL A 384 -4.42 -1.89 -22.47
N LYS A 385 -4.29 -3.13 -21.97
CA LYS A 385 -3.17 -4.02 -22.35
C LYS A 385 -3.17 -4.35 -23.84
N GLU A 386 -4.35 -4.54 -24.41
CA GLU A 386 -4.49 -4.77 -25.83
C GLU A 386 -4.12 -3.53 -26.63
N ALA A 387 -4.61 -2.36 -26.23
CA ALA A 387 -4.24 -1.11 -26.89
C ALA A 387 -2.72 -0.94 -26.91
N ALA A 388 -2.03 -1.29 -25.82
CA ALA A 388 -0.58 -1.32 -25.76
C ALA A 388 0.04 -2.38 -26.69
N ARG A 389 -0.55 -3.56 -26.83
CA ARG A 389 -0.11 -4.61 -27.77
C ARG A 389 -0.21 -4.15 -29.22
N GLN A 390 -1.35 -3.58 -29.64
CA GLN A 390 -1.54 -3.10 -31.01
C GLN A 390 -0.57 -1.97 -31.37
N VAL A 391 -0.29 -1.08 -30.41
CA VAL A 391 0.73 -0.04 -30.59
C VAL A 391 2.12 -0.67 -30.77
N ALA A 392 2.49 -1.64 -29.93
CA ALA A 392 3.76 -2.34 -30.06
C ALA A 392 3.89 -3.09 -31.41
N GLU A 393 2.81 -3.68 -31.91
CA GLU A 393 2.80 -4.37 -33.20
C GLU A 393 2.95 -3.42 -34.39
N ARG A 394 2.26 -2.26 -34.36
CA ARG A 394 2.45 -1.21 -35.37
C ARG A 394 3.89 -0.70 -35.39
N GLN A 395 4.52 -0.56 -34.23
CA GLN A 395 5.92 -0.17 -34.14
C GLN A 395 6.87 -1.24 -34.69
N ALA A 396 6.60 -2.52 -34.41
CA ALA A 396 7.40 -3.64 -34.90
C ALA A 396 7.31 -3.83 -36.43
N GLN A 397 6.16 -3.51 -37.05
CA GLN A 397 5.98 -3.57 -38.50
C GLN A 397 6.64 -2.40 -39.25
N GLY A 398 7.00 -1.31 -38.54
CA GLY A 398 7.63 -0.12 -39.13
C GLY A 398 9.17 -0.11 -39.11
N THR A 399 9.82 -1.10 -38.51
CA THR A 399 11.30 -1.15 -38.40
C THR A 399 11.88 -2.19 -39.36
N VAL A 400 12.22 -1.75 -40.57
CA VAL A 400 13.10 -2.50 -41.48
C VAL A 400 14.54 -2.15 -41.08
N GLU A 401 15.27 -3.16 -40.60
CA GLU A 401 16.70 -3.17 -40.24
C GLU A 401 17.15 -2.57 -38.88
N GLY A 402 17.61 -3.45 -37.98
CA GLY A 402 18.44 -3.11 -36.82
C GLY A 402 18.10 -3.90 -35.54
N PRO A 403 19.10 -4.30 -34.71
CA PRO A 403 18.86 -5.09 -33.50
C PRO A 403 18.10 -4.26 -32.46
N VAL A 404 16.94 -4.77 -32.06
CA VAL A 404 15.91 -4.09 -31.26
C VAL A 404 16.40 -3.74 -29.85
N ALA A 405 16.71 -2.46 -29.62
CA ALA A 405 16.64 -1.87 -28.28
C ALA A 405 15.17 -1.91 -27.81
N VAL A 406 14.95 -2.21 -26.52
CA VAL A 406 13.60 -2.33 -25.93
C VAL A 406 12.85 -1.01 -26.07
N ALA A 407 12.05 -0.87 -27.12
CA ALA A 407 11.25 0.32 -27.37
C ALA A 407 10.15 0.45 -26.30
N SER A 408 10.09 1.60 -25.64
CA SER A 408 8.95 1.95 -24.80
C SER A 408 7.72 2.18 -25.66
N ILE A 409 6.57 1.69 -25.19
CA ILE A 409 5.28 1.90 -25.87
C ILE A 409 4.77 3.31 -25.50
N PRO A 410 4.49 4.20 -26.46
CA PRO A 410 3.98 5.54 -26.17
C PRO A 410 2.54 5.47 -25.64
N MET A 411 2.35 5.94 -24.42
CA MET A 411 1.08 6.01 -23.68
C MET A 411 0.00 6.76 -24.45
N ASN A 412 0.35 7.82 -25.19
CA ASN A 412 -0.62 8.58 -25.98
C ASN A 412 -1.23 7.72 -27.10
N GLU A 413 -0.42 6.88 -27.76
CA GLU A 413 -0.94 5.95 -28.76
C GLU A 413 -1.80 4.86 -28.11
N VAL A 414 -1.49 4.47 -26.87
CA VAL A 414 -2.33 3.55 -26.10
C VAL A 414 -3.64 4.19 -25.71
N ILE A 415 -3.66 5.47 -25.33
CA ILE A 415 -4.87 6.25 -25.06
C ILE A 415 -5.73 6.36 -26.32
N VAL A 416 -5.13 6.76 -27.45
CA VAL A 416 -5.84 6.88 -28.73
C VAL A 416 -6.37 5.52 -29.20
N THR A 417 -5.56 4.47 -29.10
CA THR A 417 -5.97 3.10 -29.48
C THR A 417 -7.06 2.57 -28.55
N THR A 418 -6.99 2.86 -27.25
CA THR A 418 -8.04 2.53 -26.28
C THR A 418 -9.36 3.19 -26.67
N ARG A 419 -9.34 4.48 -27.02
CA ARG A 419 -10.54 5.20 -27.51
C ARG A 419 -11.09 4.61 -28.79
N LEU A 420 -10.22 4.26 -29.73
CA LEU A 420 -10.62 3.66 -31.01
C LEU A 420 -11.28 2.30 -30.81
N LEU A 421 -10.71 1.46 -29.94
CA LEU A 421 -11.27 0.14 -29.59
C LEU A 421 -12.66 0.28 -28.95
N ILE A 422 -12.83 1.21 -28.00
CA ILE A 422 -14.12 1.48 -27.38
C ILE A 422 -15.14 2.01 -28.40
N THR A 423 -14.71 2.90 -29.29
CA THR A 423 -15.55 3.42 -30.38
C THR A 423 -16.02 2.28 -31.30
N LYS A 424 -15.11 1.39 -31.70
CA LYS A 424 -15.41 0.22 -32.53
C LYS A 424 -16.39 -0.72 -31.81
N ALA A 425 -16.20 -0.96 -30.51
CA ALA A 425 -17.12 -1.77 -29.72
C ALA A 425 -18.51 -1.14 -29.60
N ILE A 426 -18.62 0.16 -29.36
CA ILE A 426 -19.91 0.87 -29.32
C ILE A 426 -20.63 0.78 -30.67
N ASN A 427 -19.91 0.90 -31.79
CA ASN A 427 -20.50 0.72 -33.11
C ASN A 427 -20.95 -0.72 -33.38
N THR A 428 -20.37 -1.71 -32.70
CA THR A 428 -20.68 -3.14 -32.87
C THR A 428 -21.86 -3.58 -31.99
N VAL A 429 -21.87 -3.17 -30.71
CA VAL A 429 -22.89 -3.60 -29.73
C VAL A 429 -24.06 -2.62 -29.64
N GLY A 430 -23.86 -1.38 -30.08
CA GLY A 430 -24.86 -0.32 -30.05
C GLY A 430 -24.81 0.54 -28.78
N LEU A 431 -25.46 1.70 -28.84
CA LEU A 431 -25.46 2.73 -27.79
C LEU A 431 -26.22 2.32 -26.51
N GLN A 432 -27.10 1.31 -26.61
CA GLN A 432 -27.93 0.83 -25.50
C GLN A 432 -27.28 -0.29 -24.68
N ALA A 433 -26.09 -0.73 -25.08
CA ALA A 433 -25.36 -1.79 -24.39
C ALA A 433 -24.79 -1.30 -23.04
N SER A 434 -24.67 -2.22 -22.07
CA SER A 434 -24.05 -1.91 -20.78
C SER A 434 -22.55 -1.61 -20.95
N GLU A 435 -21.98 -0.85 -20.01
CA GLU A 435 -20.57 -0.48 -20.05
C GLU A 435 -19.66 -1.71 -19.99
N LEU A 436 -20.09 -2.73 -19.24
CA LEU A 436 -19.41 -4.01 -19.14
C LEU A 436 -19.46 -4.78 -20.47
N ASP A 437 -20.60 -4.80 -21.15
CA ASP A 437 -20.74 -5.49 -22.44
C ASP A 437 -19.94 -4.80 -23.54
N ILE A 438 -19.87 -3.46 -23.53
CA ILE A 438 -19.02 -2.70 -24.43
C ILE A 438 -17.54 -3.05 -24.20
N MET A 439 -17.08 -3.06 -22.94
CA MET A 439 -15.69 -3.40 -22.60
C MET A 439 -15.35 -4.88 -22.87
N ARG A 440 -16.33 -5.80 -22.71
CA ARG A 440 -16.19 -7.20 -23.10
C ARG A 440 -16.19 -7.40 -24.60
N SER A 441 -16.99 -6.63 -25.33
CA SER A 441 -17.03 -6.68 -26.80
C SER A 441 -15.71 -6.24 -27.40
N VAL A 442 -15.03 -5.24 -26.82
CA VAL A 442 -13.64 -4.94 -27.17
C VAL A 442 -12.79 -6.20 -27.05
N THR A 443 -12.87 -6.94 -25.93
CA THR A 443 -12.13 -8.21 -25.74
C THR A 443 -12.54 -9.34 -26.68
N GLY A 444 -13.80 -9.40 -27.11
CA GLY A 444 -14.32 -10.41 -28.04
C GLY A 444 -13.98 -10.14 -29.50
N LEU A 445 -13.94 -8.86 -29.90
CA LEU A 445 -13.51 -8.40 -31.23
C LEU A 445 -12.02 -8.68 -31.55
N ILE A 446 -11.28 -9.23 -30.59
CA ILE A 446 -9.84 -9.50 -30.65
C ILE A 446 -9.55 -11.01 -30.78
N GLN A 447 -10.53 -11.89 -30.52
CA GLN A 447 -10.38 -13.34 -30.68
C GLN A 447 -10.80 -13.86 -32.07
N GLN A 448 -11.25 -12.97 -32.94
CA GLN A 448 -11.48 -13.20 -34.38
C GLN A 448 -10.34 -12.58 -35.16
#